data_AF-A0AA46P5F7-F1
#
_entry.id   AF-A0AA46P5F7-F1
#
_cell.length_a   1.000
_cell.length_b   1.000
_cell.length_c   1.000
_cell.angle_alpha   90.00
_cell.angle_beta   90.00
_cell.angle_gamma   90.00
#
_symmetry.space_group_name_H-M   'P 1'
#
loop_
_entity.id
_entity.type
_entity.pdbx_description
1 polymer ?
#
loop_
_entity_poly.entity_id
_entity_poly.type
_entity_poly.pdbx_seq_one_letter_code
_entity_poly.pdbx_strand_id
1 'polypeptide(L)'
;MALNVGQDFKKRWLNAPETVRQTYQDDLARICDLLLPQTVIETWTTQDQKSQQISLDKIDQAYADLKAELIEQAHIRKQQALEQSLAEKREQQAQYAASLQADEAHKFQQQTHELMALRSHIQQEIETQTARYHQNPEQVAIDYSHARHQISDDQIQSELESLRLRLELEADSLIEQAVTVFRAKLHTAAQEEIEYILKNSNF
;
A
#
# COMPACT_ATOMS: atom_id res chain seq x y z
N MET A 1 -35.26 32.29 52.87
CA MET A 1 -33.97 32.53 52.19
C MET A 1 -33.60 31.25 51.45
N ALA A 2 -33.66 31.22 50.12
CA ALA A 2 -33.27 30.05 49.35
C ALA A 2 -31.74 30.05 49.22
N LEU A 3 -31.08 29.02 49.76
CA LEU A 3 -29.64 28.78 49.55
C LEU A 3 -29.40 28.60 48.05
N ASN A 4 -28.73 29.56 47.42
CA ASN A 4 -28.46 29.54 45.99
C ASN A 4 -27.31 28.55 45.72
N VAL A 5 -27.65 27.27 45.64
CA VAL A 5 -26.70 26.15 45.42
C VAL A 5 -26.21 26.03 43.96
N GLY A 6 -26.60 26.97 43.09
CA GLY A 6 -26.22 27.01 41.67
C GLY A 6 -27.07 26.07 40.79
N GLN A 7 -27.17 26.41 39.50
CA GLN A 7 -28.09 25.73 38.56
C GLN A 7 -27.78 24.25 38.32
N ASP A 8 -26.55 23.79 38.56
CA ASP A 8 -26.11 22.41 38.31
C ASP A 8 -25.78 21.61 39.59
N PHE A 9 -26.24 22.05 40.76
CA PHE A 9 -25.98 21.35 42.02
C PHE A 9 -26.32 19.85 41.95
N LYS A 10 -27.51 19.52 41.44
CA LYS A 10 -27.98 18.12 41.35
C LYS A 10 -27.04 17.26 40.51
N LYS A 11 -26.53 17.77 39.39
CA LYS A 11 -25.61 17.02 38.51
C LYS A 11 -24.23 16.89 39.15
N ARG A 12 -23.70 17.98 39.71
CA ARG A 12 -22.40 17.98 40.41
C ARG A 12 -22.43 17.02 41.60
N TRP A 13 -23.52 17.00 42.34
CA TRP A 13 -23.73 16.11 43.48
C TRP A 13 -23.79 14.65 43.05
N LEU A 14 -24.54 14.33 42.00
CA LEU A 14 -24.65 12.95 41.49
C LEU A 14 -23.35 12.43 40.88
N ASN A 15 -22.53 13.31 40.31
CA ASN A 15 -21.24 12.96 39.74
C ASN A 15 -20.09 12.95 40.76
N ALA A 16 -20.33 13.40 41.99
CA ALA A 16 -19.30 13.40 43.02
C ALA A 16 -19.01 11.96 43.49
N PRO A 17 -17.75 11.67 43.89
CA PRO A 17 -17.41 10.38 44.47
C PRO A 17 -18.34 10.02 45.63
N GLU A 18 -18.68 8.75 45.77
CA GLU A 18 -19.59 8.29 46.82
C GLU A 18 -19.03 8.60 48.22
N THR A 19 -17.72 8.48 48.40
CA THR A 19 -16.98 8.91 49.60
C THR A 19 -17.23 10.36 49.95
N VAL A 20 -17.22 11.28 48.97
CA VAL A 20 -17.51 12.71 49.19
C VAL A 20 -18.95 12.90 49.64
N ARG A 21 -19.90 12.17 49.06
CA ARG A 21 -21.31 12.26 49.46
C ARG A 21 -21.53 11.73 50.88
N GLN A 22 -20.86 10.65 51.26
CA GLN A 22 -20.92 10.08 52.61
C GLN A 22 -20.27 11.00 53.64
N THR A 23 -19.11 11.60 53.36
CA THR A 23 -18.47 12.55 54.30
C THR A 23 -19.36 13.76 54.59
N TYR A 24 -20.04 14.29 53.58
CA TYR A 24 -21.01 15.38 53.79
C TYR A 24 -22.26 14.93 54.55
N GLN A 25 -22.72 13.68 54.39
CA GLN A 25 -23.82 13.13 55.21
C GLN A 25 -23.39 12.96 56.67
N ASP A 26 -22.17 12.48 56.91
CA ASP A 26 -21.59 12.34 58.25
C ASP A 26 -21.43 13.70 58.92
N ASP A 27 -20.95 14.71 58.19
CA ASP A 27 -20.84 16.09 58.70
C ASP A 27 -22.22 16.67 59.07
N LEU A 28 -23.25 16.41 58.26
CA LEU A 28 -24.62 16.83 58.57
C LEU A 28 -25.21 16.11 59.78
N ALA A 29 -24.95 14.80 59.93
CA ALA A 29 -25.38 14.03 61.10
C ALA A 29 -24.71 14.57 62.38
N ARG A 30 -23.42 14.88 62.30
CA ARG A 30 -22.61 15.45 63.40
C ARG A 30 -23.13 16.82 63.87
N ILE A 31 -23.60 17.65 62.93
CA ILE A 31 -24.24 18.94 63.26
C ILE A 31 -25.61 18.71 63.90
N CYS A 32 -26.37 17.70 63.47
CA CYS A 32 -27.64 17.34 64.10
C CYS A 32 -27.47 16.88 65.55
N ASP A 33 -26.32 16.31 65.92
CA ASP A 33 -26.05 15.87 67.30
C ASP A 33 -26.08 17.03 68.31
N LEU A 34 -25.81 18.27 67.89
CA LEU A 34 -25.96 19.48 68.74
C LEU A 34 -27.40 19.74 69.21
N LEU A 35 -28.39 19.17 68.53
CA LEU A 35 -29.79 19.31 68.90
C LEU A 35 -30.17 18.37 70.06
N LEU A 36 -29.26 17.49 70.50
CA LEU A 36 -29.48 16.57 71.61
C LEU A 36 -29.26 17.27 72.97
N PRO A 37 -30.10 16.99 73.99
CA PRO A 37 -30.15 17.75 75.24
C PRO A 37 -28.92 17.58 76.17
N GLN A 38 -27.93 16.76 75.82
CA GLN A 38 -26.76 16.45 76.69
C GLN A 38 -25.39 16.83 76.10
N THR A 39 -25.33 17.60 75.01
CA THR A 39 -24.04 17.94 74.40
C THR A 39 -23.37 19.15 75.06
N VAL A 40 -22.15 18.97 75.58
CA VAL A 40 -21.31 20.07 76.06
C VAL A 40 -20.64 20.75 74.85
N ILE A 41 -21.05 21.99 74.57
CA ILE A 41 -20.70 22.75 73.36
C ILE A 41 -19.17 22.83 73.15
N GLU A 42 -18.38 23.07 74.20
CA GLU A 42 -16.92 23.22 74.09
C GLU A 42 -16.20 21.93 73.67
N THR A 43 -16.68 20.77 74.14
CA THR A 43 -16.14 19.47 73.72
C THR A 43 -16.57 19.11 72.30
N TRP A 44 -17.77 19.55 71.91
CA TRP A 44 -18.26 19.36 70.55
C TRP A 44 -17.48 20.20 69.55
N THR A 45 -17.20 21.48 69.83
CA THR A 45 -16.46 22.36 68.90
C THR A 45 -15.05 21.88 68.62
N THR A 46 -14.34 21.37 69.64
CA THR A 46 -12.99 20.82 69.46
C THR A 46 -12.98 19.51 68.67
N GLN A 47 -13.99 18.66 68.87
CA GLN A 47 -14.16 17.43 68.09
C GLN A 47 -14.59 17.72 66.65
N ASP A 48 -15.48 18.69 66.47
CA ASP A 48 -15.98 19.15 65.17
C ASP A 48 -14.82 19.67 64.30
N GLN A 49 -13.97 20.55 64.84
CA GLN A 49 -12.79 21.05 64.12
C GLN A 49 -11.85 19.94 63.63
N LYS A 50 -11.54 18.95 64.48
CA LYS A 50 -10.70 17.80 64.07
C LYS A 50 -11.39 16.97 63.00
N SER A 51 -12.69 16.77 63.14
CA SER A 51 -13.44 15.96 62.20
C SER A 51 -13.64 16.64 60.84
N GLN A 52 -13.77 17.96 60.81
CA GLN A 52 -13.80 18.75 59.58
C GLN A 52 -12.48 18.63 58.81
N GLN A 53 -11.33 18.64 59.50
CA GLN A 53 -10.03 18.41 58.87
C GLN A 53 -9.99 17.01 58.22
N ILE A 54 -10.43 15.98 58.93
CA ILE A 54 -10.50 14.61 58.41
C ILE A 54 -11.46 14.53 57.21
N SER A 55 -12.62 15.22 57.27
CA SER A 55 -13.58 15.26 56.17
C SER A 55 -12.97 15.94 54.94
N LEU A 56 -12.26 17.05 55.09
CA LEU A 56 -11.55 17.72 54.00
C LEU A 56 -10.48 16.81 53.37
N ASP A 57 -9.65 16.17 54.18
CA ASP A 57 -8.62 15.24 53.69
C ASP A 57 -9.24 14.07 52.91
N LYS A 58 -10.34 13.51 53.41
CA LYS A 58 -11.07 12.43 52.72
C LYS A 58 -11.67 12.89 51.40
N ILE A 59 -12.20 14.10 51.35
CA ILE A 59 -12.77 14.68 50.13
C ILE A 59 -11.66 14.90 49.10
N ASP A 60 -10.53 15.46 49.51
CA ASP A 60 -9.39 15.72 48.63
C ASP A 60 -8.79 14.42 48.08
N GLN A 61 -8.65 13.39 48.93
CA GLN A 61 -8.22 12.05 48.51
C GLN A 61 -9.19 11.44 47.50
N ALA A 62 -10.49 11.47 47.77
CA ALA A 62 -11.49 10.90 46.87
C ALA A 62 -11.50 11.57 45.48
N TYR A 63 -11.26 12.88 45.40
CA TYR A 63 -11.12 13.58 44.13
C TYR A 63 -9.78 13.29 43.44
N ALA A 64 -8.70 13.13 44.20
CA ALA A 64 -7.40 12.72 43.67
C ALA A 64 -7.48 11.32 43.03
N ASP A 65 -8.13 10.37 43.70
CA ASP A 65 -8.33 9.00 43.23
C ASP A 65 -9.19 8.97 41.97
N LEU A 66 -10.35 9.66 41.96
CA LEU A 66 -11.20 9.78 40.78
C LEU A 66 -10.43 10.35 39.59
N LYS A 67 -9.59 11.37 39.82
CA LYS A 67 -8.76 11.96 38.77
C LYS A 67 -7.73 10.96 38.25
N ALA A 68 -7.10 10.18 39.13
CA ALA A 68 -6.16 9.13 38.74
C ALA A 68 -6.84 8.07 37.88
N GLU A 69 -8.00 7.56 38.28
CA GLU A 69 -8.78 6.60 37.50
C GLU A 69 -9.13 7.12 36.10
N LEU A 70 -9.57 8.38 35.99
CA LEU A 70 -9.89 8.99 34.69
C LEU A 70 -8.66 9.09 33.78
N ILE A 71 -7.49 9.39 34.35
CA ILE A 71 -6.23 9.43 33.61
C ILE A 71 -5.84 8.03 33.14
N GLU A 72 -5.91 7.02 34.01
CA GLU A 72 -5.61 5.63 33.65
C GLU A 72 -6.56 5.10 32.57
N GLN A 73 -7.86 5.37 32.67
CA GLN A 73 -8.83 5.02 31.64
C GLN A 73 -8.50 5.69 30.31
N ALA A 74 -8.07 6.96 30.31
CA ALA A 74 -7.65 7.65 29.10
C ALA A 74 -6.38 7.01 28.49
N HIS A 75 -5.43 6.61 29.32
CA HIS A 75 -4.24 5.87 28.87
C HIS A 75 -4.59 4.52 28.25
N ILE A 76 -5.47 3.74 28.90
CA ILE A 76 -5.92 2.44 28.39
C ILE A 76 -6.63 2.61 27.05
N ARG A 77 -7.54 3.58 26.91
CA ARG A 77 -8.22 3.86 25.64
C ARG A 77 -7.23 4.21 24.53
N LYS A 78 -6.22 5.04 24.85
CA LYS A 78 -5.17 5.40 23.89
C LYS A 78 -4.36 4.19 23.48
N GLN A 79 -3.99 3.33 24.42
CA GLN A 79 -3.26 2.09 24.13
C GLN A 79 -4.07 1.16 23.25
N GLN A 80 -5.34 0.91 23.58
CA GLN A 80 -6.23 0.07 22.78
C GLN A 80 -6.41 0.60 21.36
N ALA A 81 -6.59 1.90 21.18
CA ALA A 81 -6.69 2.52 19.86
C ALA A 81 -5.40 2.33 19.04
N LEU A 82 -4.22 2.45 19.68
CA LEU A 82 -2.94 2.19 19.03
C LEU A 82 -2.80 0.72 18.64
N GLU A 83 -3.15 -0.21 19.53
CA GLU A 83 -3.12 -1.65 19.26
C GLU A 83 -4.03 -2.03 18.09
N GLN A 84 -5.25 -1.49 18.05
CA GLN A 84 -6.19 -1.67 16.93
C GLN A 84 -5.59 -1.13 15.62
N SER A 85 -5.07 0.11 15.63
CA SER A 85 -4.46 0.69 14.43
C SER A 85 -3.24 -0.09 13.92
N LEU A 86 -2.47 -0.71 14.82
CA LEU A 86 -1.34 -1.56 14.46
C LEU A 86 -1.81 -2.92 13.93
N ALA A 87 -2.86 -3.50 14.50
CA ALA A 87 -3.47 -4.73 14.01
C ALA A 87 -4.01 -4.55 12.58
N GLU A 88 -4.76 -3.47 12.33
CA GLU A 88 -5.27 -3.12 10.99
C GLU A 88 -4.13 -2.94 9.98
N LYS A 89 -3.05 -2.23 10.35
CA LYS A 89 -1.88 -2.08 9.48
C LYS A 89 -1.21 -3.41 9.17
N ARG A 90 -1.07 -4.30 10.15
CA ARG A 90 -0.49 -5.64 9.93
C ARG A 90 -1.38 -6.48 9.02
N GLU A 91 -2.69 -6.39 9.18
CA GLU A 91 -3.65 -7.10 8.33
C GLU A 91 -3.59 -6.60 6.88
N GLN A 92 -3.59 -5.29 6.67
CA GLN A 92 -3.43 -4.68 5.35
C GLN A 92 -2.10 -5.10 4.69
N GLN A 93 -1.01 -5.11 5.45
CA GLN A 93 0.30 -5.58 4.95
C GLN A 93 0.28 -7.06 4.58
N ALA A 94 -0.37 -7.90 5.39
CA ALA A 94 -0.49 -9.33 5.10
C ALA A 94 -1.33 -9.58 3.84
N GLN A 95 -2.45 -8.86 3.68
CA GLN A 95 -3.28 -8.93 2.46
C GLN A 95 -2.50 -8.47 1.23
N TYR A 96 -1.76 -7.36 1.33
CA TYR A 96 -0.92 -6.87 0.24
C TYR A 96 0.17 -7.88 -0.13
N ALA A 97 0.90 -8.42 0.86
CA ALA A 97 1.92 -9.44 0.62
C ALA A 97 1.34 -10.70 -0.03
N ALA A 98 0.16 -11.15 0.41
CA ALA A 98 -0.53 -12.30 -0.19
C ALA A 98 -0.92 -12.03 -1.65
N SER A 99 -1.42 -10.82 -1.95
CA SER A 99 -1.76 -10.44 -3.34
C SER A 99 -0.52 -10.41 -4.24
N LEU A 100 0.59 -9.85 -3.75
CA LEU A 100 1.85 -9.80 -4.49
C LEU A 100 2.39 -11.21 -4.78
N GLN A 101 2.37 -12.11 -3.79
CA GLN A 101 2.80 -13.49 -3.97
C GLN A 101 1.94 -14.24 -4.99
N ALA A 102 0.63 -14.02 -4.98
CA ALA A 102 -0.28 -14.60 -5.96
C ALA A 102 0.01 -14.09 -7.38
N ASP A 103 0.21 -12.78 -7.54
CA ASP A 103 0.56 -12.16 -8.82
C ASP A 103 1.91 -12.66 -9.34
N GLU A 104 2.91 -12.79 -8.47
CA GLU A 104 4.23 -13.36 -8.81
C GLU A 104 4.10 -14.81 -9.28
N ALA A 105 3.31 -15.63 -8.57
CA ALA A 105 3.07 -17.02 -8.97
C ALA A 105 2.38 -17.10 -10.35
N HIS A 106 1.39 -16.26 -10.61
CA HIS A 106 0.73 -16.19 -11.92
C HIS A 106 1.68 -15.75 -13.04
N LYS A 107 2.48 -14.71 -12.82
CA LYS A 107 3.48 -14.24 -13.79
C LYS A 107 4.53 -15.33 -14.06
N PHE A 108 5.00 -16.01 -13.03
CA PHE A 108 5.95 -17.11 -13.18
C PHE A 108 5.35 -18.24 -14.02
N GLN A 109 4.10 -18.64 -13.75
CA GLN A 109 3.41 -19.64 -14.56
C GLN A 109 3.29 -19.22 -16.03
N GLN A 110 2.90 -17.98 -16.30
CA GLN A 110 2.82 -17.44 -17.66
C GLN A 110 4.19 -17.50 -18.37
N GLN A 111 5.25 -17.02 -17.70
CA GLN A 111 6.61 -17.08 -18.23
C GLN A 111 7.06 -18.52 -18.51
N THR A 112 6.75 -19.47 -17.63
CA THR A 112 7.09 -20.88 -17.87
C THR A 112 6.36 -21.45 -19.08
N HIS A 113 5.09 -21.07 -19.29
CA HIS A 113 4.32 -21.50 -20.45
C HIS A 113 4.87 -20.91 -21.74
N GLU A 114 5.21 -19.62 -21.76
CA GLU A 114 5.85 -18.95 -22.89
C GLU A 114 7.20 -19.59 -23.24
N LEU A 115 8.04 -19.88 -22.24
CA LEU A 115 9.32 -20.57 -22.45
C LEU A 115 9.13 -21.98 -23.00
N MET A 116 8.11 -22.72 -22.54
CA MET A 116 7.78 -24.03 -23.10
C MET A 116 7.32 -23.93 -24.56
N ALA A 117 6.47 -22.95 -24.87
CA ALA A 117 6.02 -22.70 -26.23
C ALA A 117 7.21 -22.35 -27.16
N LEU A 118 8.09 -21.44 -26.72
CA LEU A 118 9.30 -21.08 -27.45
C LEU A 118 10.22 -22.29 -27.68
N ARG A 119 10.42 -23.11 -26.65
CA ARG A 119 11.21 -24.36 -26.76
C ARG A 119 10.62 -25.29 -27.82
N SER A 120 9.29 -25.47 -27.82
CA SER A 120 8.62 -26.31 -28.82
C SER A 120 8.76 -25.75 -30.24
N HIS A 121 8.68 -24.43 -30.39
CA HIS A 121 8.86 -23.75 -31.66
C HIS A 121 10.28 -23.92 -32.21
N ILE A 122 11.31 -23.67 -31.38
CA ILE A 122 12.71 -23.87 -31.75
C ILE A 122 12.96 -25.34 -32.13
N GLN A 123 12.40 -26.29 -31.39
CA GLN A 123 12.54 -27.70 -31.71
C GLN A 123 11.97 -28.04 -33.10
N GLN A 124 10.80 -27.52 -33.43
CA GLN A 124 10.19 -27.69 -34.76
C GLN A 124 11.02 -27.02 -35.86
N GLU A 125 11.60 -25.84 -35.60
CA GLU A 125 12.50 -25.17 -36.54
C GLU A 125 13.77 -25.99 -36.77
N ILE A 126 14.38 -26.54 -35.72
CA ILE A 126 15.55 -27.43 -35.81
C ILE A 126 15.21 -28.65 -36.65
N GLU A 127 14.09 -29.32 -36.41
CA GLU A 127 13.66 -30.49 -37.20
C GLU A 127 13.44 -30.11 -38.67
N THR A 128 12.81 -28.96 -38.93
CA THR A 128 12.58 -28.48 -40.30
C THR A 128 13.88 -28.12 -41.02
N GLN A 129 14.83 -27.48 -40.32
CA GLN A 129 16.13 -27.09 -40.88
C GLN A 129 17.02 -28.31 -41.10
N THR A 130 17.11 -29.20 -40.12
CA THR A 130 17.90 -30.45 -40.23
C THR A 130 17.38 -31.36 -41.33
N ALA A 131 16.05 -31.44 -41.54
CA ALA A 131 15.48 -32.19 -42.66
C ALA A 131 15.89 -31.68 -44.05
N ARG A 132 16.26 -30.40 -44.18
CA ARG A 132 16.80 -29.85 -45.44
C ARG A 132 18.22 -30.33 -45.72
N TYR A 133 18.96 -30.69 -44.67
CA TYR A 133 20.31 -31.23 -44.80
C TYR A 133 20.25 -32.75 -44.82
N HIS A 134 20.29 -33.33 -46.03
CA HIS A 134 20.63 -34.74 -46.14
C HIS A 134 22.13 -34.92 -45.90
N GLN A 135 22.54 -36.09 -45.41
CA GLN A 135 23.95 -36.46 -45.38
C GLN A 135 24.49 -36.30 -46.80
N ASN A 136 25.62 -35.59 -46.96
CA ASN A 136 26.26 -35.50 -48.28
C ASN A 136 26.49 -36.94 -48.75
N PRO A 137 26.00 -37.33 -49.95
CA PRO A 137 26.36 -38.64 -50.48
C PRO A 137 27.89 -38.74 -50.43
N GLU A 138 28.43 -39.87 -50.01
CA GLU A 138 29.88 -40.13 -50.13
C GLU A 138 30.23 -40.19 -51.62
N GLN A 139 30.28 -39.03 -52.26
CA GLN A 139 30.80 -38.89 -53.60
C GLN A 139 32.31 -38.89 -53.48
N VAL A 140 32.92 -39.80 -54.23
CA VAL A 140 34.35 -39.86 -54.49
C VAL A 140 34.83 -38.45 -54.83
N ALA A 141 35.90 -38.00 -54.18
CA ALA A 141 36.47 -36.67 -54.34
C ALA A 141 36.51 -36.26 -55.83
N ILE A 142 35.80 -35.18 -56.16
CA ILE A 142 35.76 -34.62 -57.51
C ILE A 142 37.17 -34.11 -57.84
N ASP A 143 37.78 -34.67 -58.88
CA ASP A 143 39.07 -34.19 -59.38
C ASP A 143 38.87 -32.89 -60.17
N TYR A 144 39.33 -31.77 -59.59
CA TYR A 144 39.21 -30.42 -60.16
C TYR A 144 40.13 -30.17 -61.37
N SER A 145 40.88 -31.18 -61.81
CA SER A 145 41.85 -31.09 -62.90
C SER A 145 41.22 -30.75 -64.27
N HIS A 146 39.91 -30.95 -64.47
CA HIS A 146 39.23 -30.74 -65.75
C HIS A 146 38.15 -29.64 -65.80
N ALA A 147 37.87 -28.93 -64.70
CA ALA A 147 36.74 -27.98 -64.61
C ALA A 147 37.05 -26.55 -65.09
N ARG A 148 37.91 -26.35 -66.11
CA ARG A 148 38.38 -25.00 -66.47
C ARG A 148 37.69 -24.34 -67.67
N HIS A 149 36.77 -25.02 -68.37
CA HIS A 149 36.15 -24.44 -69.57
C HIS A 149 34.68 -24.81 -69.63
N GLN A 150 33.83 -23.82 -69.93
CA GLN A 150 32.37 -23.86 -70.10
C GLN A 150 31.52 -23.39 -68.90
N ILE A 151 31.88 -22.26 -68.30
CA ILE A 151 30.83 -21.31 -67.87
C ILE A 151 30.73 -20.30 -69.02
N SER A 152 29.59 -20.28 -69.73
CA SER A 152 29.36 -19.31 -70.80
C SER A 152 29.13 -17.92 -70.20
N ASP A 153 29.77 -16.89 -70.75
CA ASP A 153 29.60 -15.50 -70.29
C ASP A 153 28.12 -15.07 -70.18
N ASP A 154 27.24 -15.61 -71.03
CA ASP A 154 25.79 -15.36 -71.00
C ASP A 154 25.13 -15.83 -69.69
N GLN A 155 25.60 -16.93 -69.08
CA GLN A 155 25.10 -17.37 -67.77
C GLN A 155 25.54 -16.41 -66.66
N ILE A 156 26.78 -15.95 -66.71
CA ILE A 156 27.31 -14.97 -65.75
C ILE A 156 26.54 -13.65 -65.86
N GLN A 157 26.25 -13.19 -67.08
CA GLN A 157 25.45 -11.99 -67.30
C GLN A 157 24.02 -12.14 -66.78
N SER A 158 23.36 -13.28 -67.05
CA SER A 158 22.00 -13.52 -66.54
C SER A 158 21.92 -13.57 -65.01
N GLU A 159 22.92 -14.16 -64.35
CA GLU A 159 23.00 -14.20 -62.89
C GLU A 159 23.27 -12.80 -62.32
N LEU A 160 24.14 -12.00 -62.95
CA LEU A 160 24.39 -10.61 -62.57
C LEU A 160 23.16 -9.71 -62.75
N GLU A 161 22.40 -9.90 -63.82
CA GLU A 161 21.13 -9.19 -64.03
C GLU A 161 20.08 -9.60 -62.98
N SER A 162 20.02 -10.89 -62.64
CA SER A 162 19.11 -11.38 -61.59
C SER A 162 19.49 -10.84 -60.20
N LEU A 163 20.78 -10.76 -59.89
CA LEU A 163 21.30 -10.18 -58.65
C LEU A 163 21.04 -8.68 -58.61
N ARG A 164 21.24 -7.99 -59.74
CA ARG A 164 20.93 -6.56 -59.86
C ARG A 164 19.44 -6.30 -59.60
N LEU A 165 18.55 -7.05 -60.25
CA LEU A 165 17.10 -6.89 -60.05
C LEU A 165 16.70 -7.17 -58.59
N ARG A 166 17.29 -8.19 -57.95
CA ARG A 166 17.05 -8.48 -56.53
C ARG A 166 17.50 -7.33 -55.64
N LEU A 167 18.69 -6.78 -55.89
CA LEU A 167 19.22 -5.65 -55.13
C LEU A 167 18.41 -4.37 -55.34
N GLU A 168 17.93 -4.13 -56.56
CA GLU A 168 17.01 -3.01 -56.86
C GLU A 168 15.69 -3.16 -56.08
N LEU A 169 15.09 -4.35 -56.08
CA LEU A 169 13.85 -4.63 -55.32
C LEU A 169 14.06 -4.56 -53.80
N GLU A 170 15.20 -5.04 -53.30
CA GLU A 170 15.55 -4.94 -51.89
C GLU A 170 15.74 -3.48 -51.46
N ALA A 171 16.42 -2.67 -52.29
CA ALA A 171 16.58 -1.24 -52.05
C ALA A 171 15.24 -0.51 -52.04
N ASP A 172 14.34 -0.79 -53.00
CA ASP A 172 12.99 -0.21 -53.03
C ASP A 172 12.19 -0.59 -51.79
N SER A 173 12.26 -1.85 -51.35
CA SER A 173 11.59 -2.31 -50.13
C SER A 173 12.13 -1.58 -48.87
N LEU A 174 13.45 -1.39 -48.77
CA LEU A 174 14.05 -0.64 -47.66
C LEU A 174 13.66 0.83 -47.68
N ILE A 175 13.54 1.45 -48.87
CA ILE A 175 13.08 2.83 -49.01
C ILE A 175 11.62 2.95 -48.55
N GLU A 176 10.73 2.05 -48.96
CA GLU A 176 9.34 2.05 -48.51
C GLU A 176 9.22 1.87 -47.00
N GLN A 177 9.99 0.96 -46.40
CA GLN A 177 10.04 0.79 -44.95
C GLN A 177 10.55 2.06 -44.24
N ALA A 178 11.59 2.71 -44.76
CA ALA A 178 12.09 3.95 -44.18
C ALA A 178 11.06 5.10 -44.26
N VAL A 179 10.35 5.23 -45.39
CA VAL A 179 9.31 6.25 -45.59
C VAL A 179 8.11 6.01 -44.66
N THR A 180 7.66 4.77 -44.50
CA THR A 180 6.55 4.43 -43.61
C THR A 180 6.90 4.73 -42.15
N VAL A 181 8.09 4.36 -41.70
CA VAL A 181 8.59 4.70 -40.35
C VAL A 181 8.72 6.22 -40.16
N PHE A 182 9.23 6.94 -41.15
CA PHE A 182 9.35 8.40 -41.09
C PHE A 182 7.98 9.09 -41.00
N ARG A 183 7.00 8.65 -41.80
CA ARG A 183 5.62 9.16 -41.72
C ARG A 183 4.99 8.90 -40.36
N ALA A 184 5.17 7.70 -39.80
CA ALA A 184 4.69 7.38 -38.47
C ALA A 184 5.30 8.33 -37.42
N LYS A 185 6.61 8.58 -37.46
CA LYS A 185 7.29 9.52 -36.56
C LYS A 185 6.81 10.96 -36.71
N LEU A 186 6.54 11.42 -37.93
CA LEU A 186 5.96 12.75 -38.14
C LEU A 186 4.55 12.85 -37.57
N HIS A 187 3.72 11.82 -37.76
CA HIS A 187 2.38 11.80 -37.19
C HIS A 187 2.41 11.80 -35.66
N THR A 188 3.29 11.03 -35.03
CA THR A 188 3.43 11.03 -33.57
C THR A 188 3.95 12.38 -33.06
N ALA A 189 4.98 12.95 -33.69
CA ALA A 189 5.51 14.26 -33.30
C ALA A 189 4.46 15.38 -33.44
N ALA A 190 3.68 15.37 -34.53
CA ALA A 190 2.59 16.33 -34.71
C ALA A 190 1.47 16.15 -33.67
N GLN A 191 1.12 14.91 -33.30
CA GLN A 191 0.16 14.63 -32.24
C GLN A 191 0.67 15.10 -30.87
N GLU A 192 1.94 14.87 -30.57
CA GLU A 192 2.58 15.36 -29.34
C GLU A 192 2.59 16.88 -29.26
N GLU A 193 2.89 17.58 -30.38
CA GLU A 193 2.80 19.03 -30.44
C GLU A 193 1.36 19.54 -30.26
N ILE A 194 0.38 18.91 -30.91
CA ILE A 194 -1.05 19.25 -30.73
C ILE A 194 -1.47 19.05 -29.27
N GLU A 195 -1.12 17.93 -28.66
CA GLU A 195 -1.41 17.67 -27.25
C GLU A 195 -0.74 18.67 -26.32
N TYR A 196 0.52 19.03 -26.60
CA TYR A 196 1.26 20.03 -25.83
C TYR A 196 0.60 21.41 -25.93
N ILE A 197 0.19 21.82 -27.13
CA ILE A 197 -0.55 23.06 -27.36
C ILE A 197 -1.89 23.01 -26.62
N LEU A 198 -2.66 21.93 -26.71
CA LEU A 198 -3.95 21.78 -26.02
C LEU A 198 -3.81 21.81 -24.48
N LYS A 199 -2.77 21.19 -23.93
CA LYS A 199 -2.49 21.20 -22.48
C LYS A 199 -2.07 22.58 -21.97
N ASN A 200 -1.43 23.40 -22.80
CA ASN A 200 -0.90 24.72 -22.43
C ASN A 200 -1.72 25.91 -22.97
N SER A 201 -2.75 25.66 -23.79
CA SER A 201 -3.69 26.68 -24.24
C SER A 201 -4.77 26.87 -23.18
N ASN A 202 -4.77 28.02 -22.51
CA ASN A 202 -5.89 28.46 -21.69
C ASN A 202 -7.05 28.87 -22.61
N PHE A 203 -7.93 27.92 -22.92
CA PHE A 203 -9.31 28.18 -23.33
C PHE A 203 -10.26 27.77 -22.20
#